data_AF-A0AAV7K388-F1
#
_entry.id   AF-A0AAV7K388-F1
#
_cell.length_a   1.000
_cell.length_b   1.000
_cell.length_c   1.000
_cell.angle_alpha   90.00
_cell.angle_beta   90.00
_cell.angle_gamma   90.00
#
_symmetry.space_group_name_H-M   'P 1'
#
loop_
_entity.id
_entity.type
_entity.pdbx_description
1 polymer ?
#
loop_
_entity_poly.entity_id
_entity_poly.type
_entity_poly.pdbx_seq_one_letter_code
_entity_poly.pdbx_strand_id
1 'polypeptide(L)'
;MRYYLLLCLLCVLTYRVLSHSCNSAQQCTATSLVQNSFLVQCIDNQCVCESDCFFYDFYVRGNITDTCIINSVCYSYSSENDTCYLITKSANSAVIYALFLGYVGGANYYIGRYDQAIIQTILFLILVPFSLLLCALNVYCCRGHKRRSSLTIRWFICNCIGVVIVVLLSVVLFIWWIVDIFLFANNMKLDGNQCSLSVS
;
A
#
# COMPACT_ATOMS: atom_id res chain seq x y z
N MET A 1 -10.26 21.38 4.83
CA MET A 1 -8.85 21.66 5.22
C MET A 1 -8.63 21.54 6.74
N ARG A 2 -9.05 20.43 7.39
CA ARG A 2 -8.80 20.20 8.84
C ARG A 2 -8.10 18.87 9.14
N TYR A 3 -7.78 18.07 8.11
CA TYR A 3 -7.11 16.77 8.26
C TYR A 3 -5.60 16.81 8.01
N TYR A 4 -5.06 17.91 7.47
CA TYR A 4 -3.62 18.05 7.21
C TYR A 4 -2.80 18.38 8.46
N LEU A 5 -3.41 18.96 9.50
CA LEU A 5 -2.71 19.28 10.75
C LEU A 5 -2.47 18.05 11.65
N LEU A 6 -3.29 17.01 11.52
CA LEU A 6 -3.11 15.76 12.28
C LEU A 6 -2.05 14.83 11.68
N LEU A 7 -1.80 14.93 10.36
CA LEU A 7 -0.71 14.19 9.70
C LEU A 7 0.66 14.82 9.91
N CYS A 8 0.76 16.16 10.09
CA CYS A 8 2.03 16.79 10.49
C CYS A 8 2.45 16.45 11.93
N LEU A 9 1.52 16.11 12.82
CA LEU A 9 1.81 15.69 14.20
C LEU A 9 2.21 14.21 14.32
N LEU A 10 1.95 13.39 13.31
CA LEU A 10 2.46 12.01 13.20
C LEU A 10 3.77 11.91 12.42
N CYS A 11 4.20 13.01 11.79
CA CYS A 11 5.56 13.22 11.31
C CYS A 11 6.44 13.88 12.40
N VAL A 12 6.05 13.76 13.67
CA VAL A 12 7.01 13.82 14.77
C VAL A 12 7.87 12.59 14.60
N LEU A 13 8.99 12.78 13.90
CA LEU A 13 10.27 12.15 14.22
C LEU A 13 10.10 10.90 15.08
N THR A 14 9.80 9.77 14.47
CA THR A 14 10.13 8.48 15.07
C THR A 14 11.65 8.32 15.04
N TYR A 15 12.38 9.25 15.65
CA TYR A 15 13.52 8.85 16.44
C TYR A 15 12.90 7.94 17.49
N ARG A 16 13.05 6.62 17.33
CA ARG A 16 12.83 5.66 18.41
C ARG A 16 13.88 5.94 19.47
N VAL A 17 13.66 7.01 20.20
CA VAL A 17 14.31 7.35 21.45
C VAL A 17 13.77 6.37 22.46
N LEU A 18 14.61 5.54 23.11
CA LEU A 18 14.56 5.37 24.57
C LEU A 18 15.65 4.48 25.20
N SER A 19 16.18 5.01 26.32
CA SER A 19 16.38 4.38 27.65
C SER A 19 17.75 3.86 28.10
N HIS A 20 18.84 4.08 27.35
CA HIS A 20 20.17 4.02 27.97
C HIS A 20 20.86 5.38 27.90
N SER A 21 21.04 5.96 29.09
CA SER A 21 21.84 7.17 29.29
C SER A 21 23.28 6.85 28.91
N CYS A 22 23.73 7.38 27.79
CA CYS A 22 25.12 7.29 27.40
C CYS A 22 25.84 8.61 27.69
N ASN A 23 27.11 8.51 28.06
CA ASN A 23 28.05 9.63 28.16
C ASN A 23 29.09 9.56 27.04
N SER A 24 29.15 8.44 26.30
CA SER A 24 29.99 8.25 25.13
C SER A 24 29.44 7.14 24.22
N ALA A 25 29.79 7.17 22.93
CA ALA A 25 29.38 6.15 21.95
C ALA A 25 29.84 4.73 22.32
N GLN A 26 30.95 4.60 23.06
CA GLN A 26 31.46 3.31 23.55
C GLN A 26 30.52 2.63 24.56
N GLN A 27 29.65 3.39 25.24
CA GLN A 27 28.64 2.85 26.15
C GLN A 27 27.43 2.27 25.40
N CYS A 28 27.30 2.59 24.11
CA CYS A 28 26.20 2.14 23.25
C CYS A 28 26.54 0.90 22.41
N THR A 29 27.78 0.42 22.44
CA THR A 29 28.20 -0.75 21.66
C THR A 29 27.99 -2.05 22.44
N ALA A 30 26.90 -2.77 22.17
CA ALA A 30 26.74 -4.13 22.68
C ALA A 30 27.50 -5.15 21.86
N THR A 31 28.04 -6.14 22.56
CA THR A 31 29.28 -6.83 22.24
C THR A 31 29.15 -8.02 21.28
N SER A 32 28.17 -8.09 20.36
CA SER A 32 28.04 -9.36 19.62
C SER A 32 27.60 -9.39 18.15
N LEU A 33 27.12 -8.33 17.52
CA LEU A 33 26.73 -8.44 16.09
C LEU A 33 27.10 -7.25 15.20
N VAL A 34 27.69 -6.19 15.76
CA VAL A 34 28.13 -5.03 14.98
C VAL A 34 29.66 -5.02 14.99
N GLN A 35 30.28 -5.68 14.01
CA GLN A 35 31.73 -5.56 13.77
C GLN A 35 32.15 -4.13 13.34
N ASN A 36 31.19 -3.25 13.05
CA ASN A 36 31.42 -1.86 12.66
C ASN A 36 30.90 -0.88 13.73
N SER A 37 31.74 -0.56 14.70
CA SER A 37 31.49 0.39 15.81
C SER A 37 31.11 1.82 15.39
N PHE A 38 30.99 2.09 14.09
CA PHE A 38 30.65 3.39 13.51
C PHE A 38 29.14 3.62 13.35
N LEU A 39 28.30 2.65 13.70
CA LEU A 39 26.86 2.74 13.42
C LEU A 39 26.01 3.25 14.59
N VAL A 40 26.62 3.53 15.76
CA VAL A 40 25.91 3.93 16.97
C VAL A 40 26.54 5.18 17.58
N GLN A 41 25.75 6.23 17.72
CA GLN A 41 26.17 7.50 18.31
C GLN A 41 25.42 7.75 19.62
N CYS A 42 26.05 8.54 20.51
CA CYS A 42 25.42 9.04 21.71
C CYS A 42 25.01 10.50 21.48
N ILE A 43 23.71 10.77 21.34
CA ILE A 43 23.15 12.11 21.13
C ILE A 43 22.21 12.41 22.30
N ASP A 44 22.42 13.53 22.99
CA ASP A 44 21.60 13.96 24.14
C ASP A 44 21.43 12.88 25.22
N ASN A 45 22.53 12.23 25.58
CA ASN A 45 22.58 11.08 26.48
C ASN A 45 21.73 9.89 26.01
N GLN A 46 21.53 9.69 24.71
CA GLN A 46 20.79 8.54 24.18
C GLN A 46 21.55 7.87 23.05
N CYS A 47 21.58 6.54 23.08
CA CYS A 47 22.13 5.75 21.99
C CYS A 47 21.19 5.78 20.78
N VAL A 48 21.68 6.25 19.64
CA VAL A 48 20.94 6.37 18.38
C VAL A 48 21.77 5.72 17.28
N CYS A 49 21.13 4.94 16.40
CA CYS A 49 21.82 4.41 15.22
C CYS A 49 22.03 5.53 14.20
N GLU A 50 23.21 5.61 13.57
CA GLU A 50 23.64 6.76 12.75
C GLU A 50 22.82 6.97 11.46
N SER A 51 22.05 5.97 11.03
CA SER A 51 21.29 6.01 9.78
C SER A 51 19.86 5.50 9.96
N ASP A 52 18.92 6.10 9.22
CA ASP A 52 17.51 5.66 9.07
C ASP A 52 17.37 4.18 8.65
N CYS A 53 18.45 3.62 8.10
CA CYS A 53 18.59 2.22 7.75
C CYS A 53 18.52 1.27 8.94
N PHE A 54 18.89 1.73 10.13
CA PHE A 54 19.05 0.92 11.32
C PHE A 54 18.08 1.39 12.39
N PHE A 55 17.41 0.43 13.03
CA PHE A 55 16.65 0.68 14.24
C PHE A 55 17.32 -0.03 15.40
N TYR A 56 17.25 0.59 16.57
CA TYR A 56 17.69 -0.05 17.79
C TYR A 56 16.65 -1.11 18.19
N ASP A 57 17.05 -2.37 18.27
CA ASP A 57 16.23 -3.44 18.83
C ASP A 57 16.73 -3.73 20.24
N PHE A 58 15.80 -3.83 21.20
CA PHE A 58 16.08 -4.13 22.60
C PHE A 58 15.67 -5.58 22.95
N TYR A 59 14.94 -6.27 22.07
CA TYR A 59 14.32 -7.56 22.39
C TYR A 59 14.32 -8.53 21.20
N VAL A 60 15.42 -9.26 21.04
CA VAL A 60 15.42 -10.44 20.17
C VAL A 60 15.23 -11.69 21.02
N ARG A 61 14.03 -12.28 20.93
CA ARG A 61 13.79 -13.67 21.35
C ARG A 61 14.03 -13.95 22.85
N GLY A 62 13.69 -12.99 23.72
CA GLY A 62 13.72 -13.14 25.18
C GLY A 62 15.04 -12.82 25.86
N ASN A 63 16.06 -12.38 25.09
CA ASN A 63 17.27 -11.79 25.64
C ASN A 63 17.31 -10.29 25.28
N ILE A 64 17.76 -9.49 26.25
CA ILE A 64 18.08 -8.08 26.03
C ILE A 64 19.36 -8.03 25.19
N THR A 65 19.24 -7.58 23.95
CA THR A 65 20.38 -7.35 23.06
C THR A 65 20.36 -5.90 22.64
N ASP A 66 21.39 -5.16 23.00
CA ASP A 66 21.54 -3.73 22.73
C ASP A 66 22.15 -3.49 21.32
N THR A 67 21.42 -3.88 20.26
CA THR A 67 21.97 -3.92 18.90
C THR A 67 21.17 -3.07 17.91
N CYS A 68 21.88 -2.34 17.04
CA CYS A 68 21.30 -1.74 15.85
C CYS A 68 21.06 -2.83 14.79
N ILE A 69 19.80 -3.00 14.39
CA ILE A 69 19.38 -3.96 13.36
C ILE A 69 18.90 -3.18 12.14
N ILE A 70 19.21 -3.69 10.94
CA ILE A 70 18.74 -3.10 9.69
C ILE A 70 17.21 -3.18 9.63
N ASN A 71 16.55 -2.06 9.33
CA ASN A 71 15.16 -2.01 8.92
C ASN A 71 15.02 -2.59 7.51
N SER A 72 15.08 -3.92 7.41
CA SER A 72 15.04 -4.65 6.14
C SER A 72 13.71 -4.51 5.38
N VAL A 73 12.74 -3.79 5.95
CA VAL A 73 11.42 -3.55 5.38
C VAL A 73 11.49 -2.52 4.25
N CYS A 74 12.28 -1.46 4.43
CA CYS A 74 12.43 -0.38 3.45
C CYS A 74 13.88 -0.17 2.98
N TYR A 75 14.85 -0.82 3.62
CA TYR A 75 16.26 -0.52 3.43
C TYR A 75 17.10 -1.80 3.21
N SER A 76 18.14 -1.67 2.39
CA SER A 76 19.21 -2.63 2.20
C SER A 76 20.53 -2.00 2.61
N TYR A 77 21.40 -2.73 3.30
CA TYR A 77 22.74 -2.26 3.63
C TYR A 77 23.78 -3.08 2.86
N SER A 78 24.73 -2.41 2.20
CA SER A 78 25.89 -3.05 1.60
C SER A 78 27.12 -2.85 2.48
N SER A 79 27.65 -3.94 3.01
CA SER A 79 28.89 -3.94 3.80
C SER A 79 30.14 -3.59 2.97
N GLU A 80 30.08 -3.69 1.65
CA GLU A 80 31.22 -3.40 0.77
C GLU A 80 31.50 -1.90 0.66
N ASN A 81 30.43 -1.07 0.65
CA ASN A 81 30.52 0.37 0.46
C ASN A 81 30.15 1.17 1.72
N ASP A 82 29.75 0.49 2.79
CA ASP A 82 29.19 1.08 4.01
C ASP A 82 28.00 2.02 3.73
N THR A 83 27.18 1.66 2.74
CA THR A 83 26.06 2.46 2.26
C THR A 83 24.73 1.76 2.48
N CYS A 84 23.75 2.54 2.91
CA CYS A 84 22.36 2.12 2.94
C CYS A 84 21.62 2.56 1.68
N TYR A 85 20.89 1.64 1.08
CA TYR A 85 20.03 1.85 -0.07
C TYR A 85 18.57 1.71 0.34
N LEU A 86 17.74 2.65 -0.11
CA LEU A 86 16.30 2.58 0.03
C LEU A 86 15.74 1.57 -1.01
N ILE A 87 15.18 0.44 -0.55
CA ILE A 87 14.47 -0.51 -1.43
C ILE A 87 13.03 -0.02 -1.54
N THR A 88 12.77 0.91 -2.44
CA THR A 88 11.41 1.41 -2.68
C THR A 88 10.94 1.16 -4.09
N LYS A 89 9.63 0.96 -4.20
CA LYS A 89 8.96 0.77 -5.48
C LYS A 89 8.75 2.13 -6.16
N SER A 90 8.81 2.16 -7.49
CA SER A 90 8.67 3.39 -8.26
C SER A 90 7.22 3.87 -8.30
N ALA A 91 7.00 5.13 -7.93
CA ALA A 91 5.71 5.81 -8.05
C ALA A 91 5.26 5.88 -9.51
N ASN A 92 6.20 6.14 -10.44
CA ASN A 92 5.92 6.21 -11.87
C ASN A 92 5.38 4.87 -12.39
N SER A 93 6.02 3.76 -12.02
CA SER A 93 5.51 2.43 -12.37
C SER A 93 4.12 2.19 -11.77
N ALA A 94 3.89 2.56 -10.51
CA ALA A 94 2.59 2.42 -9.87
C ALA A 94 1.49 3.22 -10.59
N VAL A 95 1.78 4.44 -11.06
CA VAL A 95 0.86 5.25 -11.87
C VAL A 95 0.55 4.57 -13.21
N ILE A 96 1.56 4.04 -13.90
CA ILE A 96 1.35 3.29 -15.17
C ILE A 96 0.46 2.08 -14.92
N TYR A 97 0.72 1.30 -13.87
CA TYR A 97 -0.14 0.19 -13.49
C TYR A 97 -1.55 0.64 -13.11
N ALA A 98 -1.70 1.80 -12.48
CA ALA A 98 -3.02 2.34 -12.13
C ALA A 98 -3.78 2.73 -13.40
N LEU A 99 -3.14 3.36 -14.37
CA LEU A 99 -3.76 3.76 -15.64
C LEU A 99 -4.24 2.55 -16.46
N PHE A 100 -3.39 1.54 -16.63
CA PHE A 100 -3.70 0.41 -17.53
C PHE A 100 -4.38 -0.78 -16.85
N LEU A 101 -4.13 -1.00 -15.56
CA LEU A 101 -4.61 -2.16 -14.80
C LEU A 101 -5.34 -1.76 -13.51
N GLY A 102 -5.73 -0.49 -13.36
CA GLY A 102 -6.37 -0.03 -12.14
C GLY A 102 -7.74 -0.65 -11.87
N TYR A 103 -8.48 -1.03 -12.92
CA TYR A 103 -9.76 -1.73 -12.79
C TYR A 103 -9.63 -3.14 -12.16
N VAL A 104 -8.44 -3.76 -12.22
CA VAL A 104 -8.13 -5.03 -11.54
C VAL A 104 -7.17 -4.84 -10.35
N GLY A 105 -6.91 -3.60 -9.94
CA GLY A 105 -6.00 -3.32 -8.83
C GLY A 105 -4.53 -3.63 -9.10
N GLY A 106 -4.08 -3.59 -10.35
CA GLY A 106 -2.70 -3.88 -10.74
C GLY A 106 -1.67 -3.00 -10.01
N ALA A 107 -1.97 -1.73 -9.78
CA ALA A 107 -1.11 -0.84 -9.00
C ALA A 107 -0.99 -1.28 -7.53
N ASN A 108 -2.08 -1.75 -6.93
CA ASN A 108 -2.11 -2.23 -5.56
C ASN A 108 -1.34 -3.56 -5.40
N TYR A 109 -1.42 -4.45 -6.39
CA TYR A 109 -0.55 -5.62 -6.47
C TYR A 109 0.93 -5.23 -6.56
N TYR A 110 1.26 -4.30 -7.44
CA TYR A 110 2.63 -3.82 -7.61
C TYR A 110 3.20 -3.30 -6.29
N ILE A 111 2.47 -2.45 -5.57
CA ILE A 111 2.93 -1.92 -4.28
C ILE A 111 2.82 -2.92 -3.12
N GLY A 112 2.23 -4.10 -3.31
CA GLY A 112 2.11 -5.13 -2.27
C GLY A 112 0.96 -4.91 -1.29
N ARG A 113 -0.02 -4.07 -1.64
CA ARG A 113 -1.28 -3.91 -0.90
C ARG A 113 -2.33 -4.90 -1.41
N TYR A 114 -2.09 -6.18 -1.12
CA TYR A 114 -2.89 -7.29 -1.63
C TYR A 114 -4.34 -7.24 -1.17
N ASP A 115 -4.60 -6.74 0.03
CA ASP A 115 -5.94 -6.53 0.59
C ASP A 115 -6.83 -5.70 -0.35
N GLN A 116 -6.35 -4.53 -0.77
CA GLN A 116 -7.07 -3.64 -1.67
C GLN A 116 -7.15 -4.21 -3.08
N ALA A 117 -6.05 -4.80 -3.56
CA ALA A 117 -5.96 -5.37 -4.91
C ALA A 117 -6.95 -6.53 -5.12
N ILE A 118 -7.08 -7.41 -4.13
CA ILE A 118 -8.00 -8.56 -4.16
C ILE A 118 -9.45 -8.07 -4.20
N ILE A 119 -9.81 -7.09 -3.37
CA ILE A 119 -11.18 -6.55 -3.36
C ILE A 119 -11.54 -5.94 -4.72
N GLN A 120 -10.66 -5.12 -5.31
CA GLN A 120 -10.86 -4.56 -6.65
C GLN A 120 -11.00 -5.65 -7.71
N THR A 121 -10.14 -6.68 -7.66
CA THR A 121 -10.20 -7.82 -8.58
C THR A 121 -11.53 -8.56 -8.49
N ILE A 122 -12.01 -8.84 -7.27
CA ILE A 122 -13.29 -9.52 -7.04
C ILE A 122 -14.45 -8.69 -7.61
N LEU A 123 -14.48 -7.39 -7.32
CA LEU A 123 -15.52 -6.49 -7.84
C LEU A 123 -15.53 -6.46 -9.37
N PHE A 124 -14.35 -6.41 -9.99
CA PHE A 124 -14.23 -6.47 -11.45
C PHE A 124 -14.68 -7.83 -12.02
N LEU A 125 -14.28 -8.93 -11.39
CA LEU A 125 -14.69 -10.29 -11.77
C LEU A 125 -16.19 -10.53 -11.60
N ILE A 126 -16.88 -9.79 -10.73
CA ILE A 126 -18.35 -9.80 -10.64
C ILE A 126 -18.94 -8.94 -11.75
N LEU A 127 -18.40 -7.74 -11.97
CA LEU A 127 -18.92 -6.76 -12.93
C LEU A 127 -18.94 -7.30 -14.37
N VAL A 128 -17.85 -7.89 -14.83
CA VAL A 128 -17.71 -8.37 -16.22
C VAL A 128 -18.77 -9.42 -16.60
N PRO A 129 -18.90 -10.57 -15.90
CA PRO A 129 -19.90 -11.58 -16.25
C PRO A 129 -21.33 -11.08 -16.06
N PHE A 130 -21.61 -10.24 -15.06
CA PHE A 130 -22.93 -9.62 -14.91
C PHE A 130 -23.28 -8.72 -16.09
N SER A 131 -22.32 -7.91 -16.56
CA SER A 131 -22.50 -7.03 -17.70
C SER A 131 -22.74 -7.83 -18.99
N LEU A 132 -21.98 -8.91 -19.20
CA LEU A 132 -22.16 -9.82 -20.33
C LEU A 132 -23.51 -10.54 -20.29
N LEU A 133 -23.92 -11.02 -19.12
CA LEU A 133 -25.20 -11.70 -18.92
C LEU A 133 -26.37 -10.76 -19.25
N LEU A 134 -26.35 -9.53 -18.75
CA LEU A 134 -27.39 -8.54 -19.05
C LEU A 134 -27.44 -8.19 -20.55
N CYS A 135 -26.27 -8.05 -21.19
CA CYS A 135 -26.21 -7.82 -22.63
C CYS A 135 -26.81 -9.00 -23.43
N ALA A 136 -26.42 -10.23 -23.10
CA ALA A 136 -26.93 -11.44 -23.76
C ALA A 136 -28.46 -11.60 -23.58
N LEU A 137 -28.96 -11.34 -22.37
CA LEU A 137 -30.39 -11.36 -22.07
C LEU A 137 -31.14 -10.34 -22.92
N ASN A 138 -30.65 -9.09 -23.02
CA ASN A 138 -31.29 -8.05 -23.82
C ASN A 138 -31.38 -8.42 -25.30
N VAL A 139 -30.31 -8.99 -25.87
CA VAL A 139 -30.30 -9.43 -27.28
C VAL A 139 -31.29 -10.58 -27.52
N TYR A 140 -31.36 -11.56 -26.62
CA TYR A 140 -32.29 -12.70 -26.75
C TYR A 140 -33.75 -12.22 -26.72
N CYS A 141 -34.08 -11.26 -25.86
CA CYS A 141 -35.44 -10.75 -25.73
C CYS A 141 -35.88 -9.82 -26.86
N CYS A 142 -34.98 -9.01 -27.42
CA CYS A 142 -35.29 -8.18 -28.59
C CYS A 142 -35.63 -9.01 -29.84
N ARG A 143 -35.18 -10.27 -29.93
CA ARG A 143 -35.53 -11.19 -31.03
C ARG A 143 -36.88 -11.92 -30.85
N GLY A 144 -37.44 -11.97 -29.64
CA GLY A 144 -38.60 -12.80 -29.30
C GLY A 144 -39.97 -12.10 -29.27
N HIS A 145 -40.04 -10.81 -29.61
CA HIS A 145 -41.23 -9.98 -29.38
C HIS A 145 -42.38 -10.24 -30.38
N LYS A 146 -43.01 -11.42 -30.29
CA LYS A 146 -44.32 -11.68 -30.92
C LYS A 146 -45.42 -12.19 -29.99
N ARG A 147 -45.17 -12.61 -28.73
CA ARG A 147 -46.26 -13.11 -27.85
C ARG A 147 -46.02 -12.89 -26.34
N ARG A 148 -47.08 -12.40 -25.67
CA ARG A 148 -47.42 -12.39 -24.21
C ARG A 148 -46.90 -11.24 -23.33
N SER A 149 -47.86 -10.48 -22.79
CA SER A 149 -47.69 -9.26 -21.98
C SER A 149 -47.38 -9.46 -20.48
N SER A 150 -47.52 -10.68 -19.92
CA SER A 150 -47.25 -10.91 -18.48
C SER A 150 -45.80 -11.26 -18.17
N LEU A 151 -45.05 -11.80 -19.15
CA LEU A 151 -43.61 -12.03 -19.01
C LEU A 151 -42.83 -10.71 -19.01
N THR A 152 -43.37 -9.67 -19.64
CA THR A 152 -42.68 -8.41 -19.93
C THR A 152 -42.41 -7.58 -18.66
N ILE A 153 -43.32 -7.59 -17.68
CA ILE A 153 -43.19 -6.79 -16.45
C ILE A 153 -42.13 -7.36 -15.50
N ARG A 154 -42.14 -8.68 -15.25
CA ARG A 154 -41.14 -9.34 -14.38
C ARG A 154 -39.72 -9.23 -14.97
N TRP A 155 -39.62 -9.21 -16.29
CA TRP A 155 -38.37 -9.12 -17.05
C TRP A 155 -37.82 -7.69 -17.11
N PHE A 156 -38.70 -6.70 -17.24
CA PHE A 156 -38.36 -5.28 -17.11
C PHE A 156 -37.79 -4.98 -15.72
N ILE A 157 -38.42 -5.49 -14.66
CA ILE A 157 -37.95 -5.30 -13.28
C ILE A 157 -36.57 -5.92 -13.06
N CYS A 158 -36.33 -7.17 -13.49
CA CYS A 158 -35.02 -7.81 -13.36
C CYS A 158 -33.92 -7.11 -14.17
N ASN A 159 -34.21 -6.60 -15.37
CA ASN A 159 -33.23 -5.85 -16.16
C ASN A 159 -32.96 -4.47 -15.60
N CYS A 160 -33.98 -3.74 -15.14
CA CYS A 160 -33.77 -2.44 -14.51
C CYS A 160 -32.92 -2.55 -13.24
N ILE A 161 -33.19 -3.54 -12.38
CA ILE A 161 -32.39 -3.78 -11.17
C ILE A 161 -30.96 -4.19 -11.54
N GLY A 162 -30.79 -5.11 -12.49
CA GLY A 162 -29.47 -5.55 -12.94
C GLY A 162 -28.64 -4.41 -13.54
N VAL A 163 -29.25 -3.56 -14.37
CA VAL A 163 -28.61 -2.37 -14.94
C VAL A 163 -28.20 -1.40 -13.84
N VAL A 164 -29.07 -1.13 -12.86
CA VAL A 164 -28.75 -0.25 -11.73
C VAL A 164 -27.55 -0.80 -10.94
N ILE A 165 -27.51 -2.10 -10.65
CA ILE A 165 -26.38 -2.73 -9.94
C ILE A 165 -25.08 -2.59 -10.73
N VAL A 166 -25.11 -2.89 -12.03
CA VAL A 166 -23.91 -2.77 -12.89
C VAL A 166 -23.43 -1.33 -12.96
N VAL A 167 -24.33 -0.36 -13.12
CA VAL A 167 -23.98 1.07 -13.14
C VAL A 167 -23.36 1.50 -11.80
N LEU A 168 -23.97 1.13 -10.66
CA LEU A 168 -23.44 1.47 -9.34
C LEU A 168 -22.05 0.86 -9.11
N LEU A 169 -21.86 -0.41 -9.43
CA LEU A 169 -20.56 -1.08 -9.33
C LEU A 169 -19.51 -0.42 -10.24
N SER A 170 -19.91 -0.04 -11.46
CA SER A 170 -19.02 0.64 -12.41
C SER A 170 -18.59 2.01 -11.89
N VAL A 171 -19.52 2.78 -11.30
CA VAL A 171 -19.22 4.07 -10.68
C VAL A 171 -18.29 3.91 -9.48
N VAL A 172 -18.51 2.90 -8.62
CA VAL A 172 -17.63 2.63 -7.47
C VAL A 172 -16.21 2.30 -7.93
N LEU A 173 -16.05 1.39 -8.91
CA LEU A 173 -14.74 1.05 -9.45
C LEU A 173 -14.08 2.24 -10.16
N PHE A 174 -14.86 3.05 -10.87
CA PHE A 174 -14.34 4.26 -11.53
C PHE A 174 -13.84 5.30 -10.52
N ILE A 175 -14.61 5.58 -9.46
CA ILE A 175 -14.18 6.50 -8.40
C ILE A 175 -12.92 5.95 -7.71
N TRP A 176 -12.90 4.66 -7.39
CA TRP A 176 -11.73 4.03 -6.78
C TRP A 176 -10.50 4.15 -7.68
N TRP A 177 -10.65 3.89 -8.98
CA TRP A 177 -9.58 4.04 -9.96
C TRP A 177 -9.00 5.46 -10.01
N ILE A 178 -9.85 6.49 -10.04
CA ILE A 178 -9.42 7.89 -10.03
C ILE A 178 -8.71 8.25 -8.72
N VAL A 179 -9.24 7.80 -7.58
CA VAL A 179 -8.61 8.01 -6.26
C VAL A 179 -7.22 7.37 -6.23
N ASP A 180 -7.07 6.14 -6.74
CA ASP A 180 -5.78 5.47 -6.79
C ASP A 180 -4.78 6.24 -7.67
N ILE A 181 -5.18 6.68 -8.87
CA ILE A 181 -4.32 7.51 -9.73
C ILE A 181 -3.89 8.78 -9.00
N PHE A 182 -4.81 9.49 -8.36
CA PHE A 182 -4.50 10.71 -7.64
C PHE A 182 -3.51 10.47 -6.49
N LEU A 183 -3.71 9.40 -5.71
CA LEU A 183 -2.83 9.07 -4.59
C LEU A 183 -1.43 8.66 -5.06
N PHE A 184 -1.32 7.90 -6.15
CA PHE A 184 -0.03 7.52 -6.73
C PHE A 184 0.69 8.71 -7.36
N ALA A 185 -0.03 9.56 -8.12
CA ALA A 185 0.54 10.73 -8.77
C ALA A 185 1.09 11.76 -7.76
N ASN A 186 0.47 11.89 -6.59
CA ASN A 186 0.94 12.77 -5.52
C ASN A 186 1.91 12.08 -4.53
N ASN A 187 2.33 10.84 -4.81
CA ASN A 187 3.18 10.04 -3.92
C ASN A 187 2.66 9.98 -2.46
N MET A 188 1.34 9.94 -2.29
CA MET A 188 0.70 9.91 -0.96
C MET A 188 0.45 8.49 -0.48
N LYS A 189 0.68 7.49 -1.34
CA LYS A 189 0.38 6.08 -1.05
C LYS A 189 1.66 5.36 -0.64
N LEU A 190 1.64 4.76 0.54
CA LEU A 190 2.69 3.87 1.00
C LEU A 190 2.50 2.48 0.39
N ASP A 191 3.62 1.76 0.27
CA ASP A 191 3.61 0.37 -0.16
C ASP A 191 3.06 -0.57 0.95
N GLY A 192 2.99 -1.88 0.66
CA GLY A 192 2.54 -2.88 1.64
C GLY A 192 3.39 -2.96 2.90
N ASN A 193 4.62 -2.44 2.83
CA ASN A 193 5.62 -2.41 3.88
C ASN A 193 5.65 -1.05 4.63
N GLN A 194 4.72 -0.13 4.31
CA GLN A 194 4.68 1.24 4.83
C GLN A 194 5.87 2.13 4.41
N CYS A 195 6.57 1.75 3.34
CA CYS A 195 7.63 2.54 2.73
C CYS A 195 7.05 3.55 1.72
N SER A 196 7.67 4.72 1.60
CA SER A 196 7.34 5.70 0.58
C SER A 196 7.73 5.20 -0.81
N LEU A 197 7.03 5.61 -1.86
CA LEU A 197 7.41 5.26 -3.23
C LEU A 197 8.47 6.25 -3.74
N SER A 198 9.40 5.75 -4.55
CA SER A 198 10.44 6.58 -5.16
C SER A 198 9.93 7.30 -6.41
N VAL A 199 10.30 8.57 -6.55
CA VAL A 199 10.06 9.34 -7.79
C VAL A 199 11.28 9.17 -8.68
N SER A 200 11.40 8.00 -9.30
CA SER A 200 12.45 7.65 -10.25
C SER A 200 11.85 7.31 -11.61
#